data_AF-A0A9N7ZD48-F1
#
_entry.id   AF-A0A9N7ZD48-F1
#
_cell.length_a   1.000
_cell.length_b   1.000
_cell.length_c   1.000
_cell.angle_alpha   90.00
_cell.angle_beta   90.00
_cell.angle_gamma   90.00
#
_symmetry.space_group_name_H-M   'P 1'
#
loop_
_entity.id
_entity.type
_entity.pdbx_description
1 polymer ?
#
loop_
_entity_poly.entity_id
_entity_poly.type
_entity_poly.pdbx_seq_one_letter_code
_entity_poly.pdbx_strand_id
1 'polypeptide(L)'
;CEVSGGLRASFHPGVSVRLKTSPLCLELTPETGDRLVSSSFSSAGVVEKYMSTECASTHNLLTSLQQVEKMLAVHEASYQQGLRSLRKKISALHNSTIAIFKTTRNVSCPKPEPPSHGRRLGRVFGVGHEVHFMCKPGYELIGPRTRVCLESLKWSGQQPKCRSFNSTANSLASFSPAAPSSSSSSSSSSTSSSSSSLPVSAALSGSSSTSSSHSAILASILSSSSPTSSSPSSSIRPSHCTHFLGSTRCTCDVGFTISGRDNNICTDIDECRLFPLGQPGRLCVHQCVNTPGSFHCFCPAGYDLAADGRSCRDIDECENHIHNCTGNQLCVNTYGGFQCVTVECPHMKNATYIKTSPMRCERNPCMLGDKACTQAPNSISFHFLSVGSNISAPRVLFRVSAARVLGDTLRFGLAGGRGRGHFSVQRSGRQTGTLLLVTPIKGPATLEAEVEMSELERNALLGRYLTKVTLFVSPYEF
;
A
#
# COMPACT_ATOMS: atom_id res chain seq x y z
N CYS A 1 -27.91 -1.93 -52.83
CA CYS A 1 -27.18 -3.09 -52.31
C CYS A 1 -27.39 -3.17 -50.81
N GLU A 2 -28.27 -4.06 -50.36
CA GLU A 2 -28.38 -4.46 -48.96
C GLU A 2 -27.07 -5.07 -48.47
N VAL A 3 -26.75 -4.88 -47.19
CA VAL A 3 -26.51 -6.03 -46.28
C VAL A 3 -27.14 -5.69 -44.93
N SER A 4 -28.27 -6.32 -44.68
CA SER A 4 -28.94 -6.43 -43.39
C SER A 4 -28.18 -7.43 -42.51
N GLY A 5 -27.96 -7.11 -41.23
CA GLY A 5 -27.40 -8.04 -40.25
C GLY A 5 -27.93 -7.71 -38.86
N GLY A 6 -29.14 -8.18 -38.57
CA GLY A 6 -29.75 -8.07 -37.24
C GLY A 6 -29.28 -9.20 -36.32
N LEU A 7 -28.98 -8.85 -35.07
CA LEU A 7 -29.01 -9.78 -33.93
C LEU A 7 -30.06 -9.24 -32.95
N ARG A 8 -31.11 -10.03 -32.74
CA ARG A 8 -32.21 -9.78 -31.81
C ARG A 8 -32.07 -10.75 -30.64
N ALA A 9 -32.05 -10.24 -29.42
CA ALA A 9 -32.38 -11.01 -28.23
C ALA A 9 -33.43 -10.21 -27.44
N SER A 10 -34.51 -10.89 -27.06
CA SER A 10 -35.74 -10.30 -26.53
C SER A 10 -35.79 -10.42 -25.00
N PHE A 11 -36.19 -9.35 -24.32
CA PHE A 11 -36.97 -9.39 -23.07
C PHE A 11 -38.07 -8.30 -23.16
N HIS A 12 -39.18 -8.54 -22.46
CA HIS A 12 -40.56 -8.02 -22.61
C HIS A 12 -40.77 -6.48 -22.56
N PRO A 13 -41.99 -5.94 -22.85
CA PRO A 13 -42.27 -5.10 -24.00
C PRO A 13 -42.36 -3.60 -23.69
N GLY A 14 -42.12 -2.77 -24.71
CA GLY A 14 -42.85 -1.51 -24.83
C GLY A 14 -42.07 -0.20 -24.91
N VAL A 15 -40.86 -0.13 -25.47
CA VAL A 15 -40.31 1.15 -26.01
C VAL A 15 -39.40 0.85 -27.20
N SER A 16 -39.63 1.50 -28.35
CA SER A 16 -38.69 1.54 -29.47
C SER A 16 -38.13 2.96 -29.59
N VAL A 17 -36.83 3.14 -29.31
CA VAL A 17 -36.13 4.40 -29.57
C VAL A 17 -35.38 4.28 -30.89
N ARG A 18 -35.80 5.07 -31.88
CA ARG A 18 -35.10 5.18 -33.17
C ARG A 18 -34.27 6.46 -33.14
N LEU A 19 -32.95 6.33 -33.09
CA LEU A 19 -32.03 7.47 -33.26
C LEU A 19 -32.06 7.91 -34.73
N LYS A 20 -32.66 9.08 -34.99
CA LYS A 20 -32.43 9.86 -36.21
C LYS A 20 -31.59 11.08 -35.84
N THR A 21 -30.51 11.29 -36.56
CA THR A 21 -29.63 12.46 -36.49
C THR A 21 -30.32 13.71 -37.04
N SER A 22 -30.72 14.63 -36.14
CA SER A 22 -30.88 16.12 -36.13
C SER A 22 -31.21 16.95 -37.40
N PRO A 23 -31.71 18.22 -37.26
CA PRO A 23 -32.04 18.99 -36.04
C PRO A 23 -33.50 19.55 -35.96
N LEU A 24 -33.78 20.08 -34.77
CA LEU A 24 -35.03 20.62 -34.21
C LEU A 24 -35.82 21.64 -35.06
N CYS A 25 -37.14 21.41 -35.14
CA CYS A 25 -38.21 22.29 -34.67
C CYS A 25 -39.46 21.40 -34.50
N LEU A 26 -39.86 21.09 -33.26
CA LEU A 26 -41.06 20.29 -32.99
C LEU A 26 -42.15 21.25 -32.50
N GLU A 27 -43.08 21.57 -33.40
CA GLU A 27 -44.41 22.02 -33.05
C GLU A 27 -45.11 20.88 -32.29
N LEU A 28 -45.64 21.18 -31.11
CA LEU A 28 -46.55 20.29 -30.38
C LEU A 28 -47.99 20.67 -30.75
N THR A 29 -48.62 19.93 -31.66
CA THR A 29 -50.08 19.95 -31.84
C THR A 29 -50.70 18.86 -30.97
N PRO A 30 -51.74 19.14 -30.16
CA PRO A 30 -52.40 18.12 -29.36
C PRO A 30 -53.45 17.38 -30.20
N GLU A 31 -53.34 16.05 -30.29
CA GLU A 31 -54.46 15.18 -30.66
C GLU A 31 -54.95 14.44 -29.42
N THR A 32 -56.15 14.76 -28.95
CA THR A 32 -57.09 13.77 -28.38
C THR A 32 -58.52 14.32 -28.47
N GLY A 33 -59.41 13.58 -29.15
CA GLY A 33 -60.85 13.61 -28.91
C GLY A 33 -61.20 12.61 -27.80
N ASP A 34 -61.94 13.02 -26.76
CA ASP A 34 -63.41 12.94 -26.70
C ASP A 34 -63.95 13.37 -25.32
N ARG A 35 -64.98 14.25 -25.34
CA ARG A 35 -66.19 14.44 -24.48
C ARG A 35 -66.20 13.82 -23.06
N LEU A 36 -66.62 14.45 -21.94
CA LEU A 36 -67.57 15.53 -21.54
C LEU A 36 -67.07 16.10 -20.17
N VAL A 37 -67.32 17.31 -19.68
CA VAL A 37 -68.58 18.01 -19.33
C VAL A 37 -68.27 19.52 -19.14
N SER A 38 -69.25 20.33 -19.52
CA SER A 38 -69.41 21.80 -19.39
C SER A 38 -68.96 22.48 -18.09
N SER A 39 -68.32 23.64 -18.21
CA SER A 39 -68.91 24.93 -17.78
C SER A 39 -68.17 26.10 -18.43
N SER A 40 -68.98 27.04 -18.91
CA SER A 40 -68.69 28.20 -19.76
C SER A 40 -68.25 29.44 -18.97
N PHE A 41 -67.30 30.23 -19.51
CA PHE A 41 -67.50 31.69 -19.69
C PHE A 41 -66.45 32.30 -20.64
N SER A 42 -66.94 33.22 -21.48
CA SER A 42 -66.34 33.83 -22.66
C SER A 42 -65.34 34.97 -22.37
N SER A 43 -64.33 35.14 -23.23
CA SER A 43 -64.22 36.32 -24.13
C SER A 43 -62.92 36.33 -24.92
N ALA A 44 -63.05 36.72 -26.19
CA ALA A 44 -62.04 36.76 -27.22
C ALA A 44 -61.18 38.03 -27.20
N GLY A 45 -60.00 37.93 -27.80
CA GLY A 45 -59.30 39.05 -28.43
C GLY A 45 -58.16 39.66 -27.61
N VAL A 46 -56.91 39.35 -27.97
CA VAL A 46 -55.89 40.29 -28.47
C VAL A 46 -54.76 39.44 -29.06
N VAL A 47 -54.66 39.49 -30.39
CA VAL A 47 -53.50 39.05 -31.17
C VAL A 47 -52.46 40.18 -31.16
N GLU A 48 -51.19 39.81 -31.23
CA GLU A 48 -50.02 40.65 -31.54
C GLU A 48 -49.52 41.66 -30.51
N LYS A 49 -48.44 41.29 -29.80
CA LYS A 49 -47.12 41.96 -29.93
C LYS A 49 -46.09 41.26 -29.05
N TYR A 50 -45.15 40.53 -29.64
CA TYR A 50 -43.75 40.55 -29.19
C TYR A 50 -42.86 40.24 -30.39
N MET A 51 -42.16 41.28 -30.83
CA MET A 51 -41.08 41.24 -31.80
C MET A 51 -39.96 40.31 -31.33
N SER A 52 -39.53 39.45 -32.25
CA SER A 52 -38.16 39.37 -32.75
C SER A 52 -37.03 39.64 -31.76
N THR A 53 -36.46 38.58 -31.20
CA THR A 53 -35.05 38.54 -30.80
C THR A 53 -34.38 37.39 -31.55
N GLU A 54 -33.35 37.76 -32.30
CA GLU A 54 -32.63 36.98 -33.29
C GLU A 54 -32.21 35.59 -32.79
N CYS A 55 -32.63 34.53 -33.49
CA CYS A 55 -31.92 33.26 -33.42
C CYS A 55 -30.53 33.47 -34.03
N ALA A 56 -29.48 33.37 -33.21
CA ALA A 56 -28.10 33.31 -33.70
C ALA A 56 -28.04 32.27 -34.82
N SER A 57 -27.65 32.72 -36.02
CA SER A 57 -27.73 31.91 -37.23
C SER A 57 -27.00 30.57 -37.03
N THR A 58 -27.59 29.47 -37.52
CA THR A 58 -26.98 28.14 -37.53
C THR A 58 -25.56 28.14 -38.11
N HIS A 59 -25.26 29.13 -38.96
CA HIS A 59 -23.94 29.43 -39.49
C HIS A 59 -22.90 29.81 -38.41
N ASN A 60 -23.28 30.61 -37.39
CA ASN A 60 -22.37 31.01 -36.31
C ASN A 60 -22.02 29.87 -35.35
N LEU A 61 -22.95 28.92 -35.16
CA LEU A 61 -22.70 27.72 -34.36
C LEU A 61 -21.76 26.75 -35.10
N LEU A 62 -21.96 26.56 -36.41
CA LEU A 62 -21.12 25.70 -37.24
C LEU A 62 -19.66 26.20 -37.29
N THR A 63 -19.46 27.52 -37.45
CA THR A 63 -18.13 28.13 -37.43
C THR A 63 -17.45 28.00 -36.07
N SER A 64 -18.22 28.13 -34.98
CA SER A 64 -17.70 27.95 -33.62
C SER A 64 -17.28 26.51 -33.35
N LEU A 65 -18.06 25.53 -33.81
CA LEU A 65 -17.71 24.10 -33.69
C LEU A 65 -16.48 23.73 -34.51
N GLN A 66 -16.36 24.23 -35.75
CA GLN A 66 -15.15 24.05 -36.57
C GLN A 66 -13.91 24.66 -35.91
N GLN A 67 -14.07 25.78 -35.20
CA GLN A 67 -12.97 26.42 -34.49
C GLN A 67 -12.53 25.61 -33.26
N VAL A 68 -13.47 25.00 -32.53
CA VAL A 68 -13.17 24.07 -31.42
C VAL A 68 -12.50 22.79 -31.93
N GLU A 69 -12.96 22.23 -33.04
CA GLU A 69 -12.34 21.04 -33.66
C GLU A 69 -10.89 21.32 -34.08
N LYS A 70 -10.63 22.48 -34.67
CA LYS A 70 -9.28 22.91 -35.04
C LYS A 70 -8.39 23.12 -33.81
N MET A 71 -8.93 23.67 -32.73
CA MET A 71 -8.22 23.82 -31.46
C MET A 71 -7.86 22.45 -30.85
N LEU A 72 -8.80 21.51 -30.84
CA LEU A 72 -8.60 20.15 -30.33
C LEU A 72 -7.51 19.41 -31.11
N ALA A 73 -7.50 19.53 -32.44
CA ALA A 73 -6.46 18.93 -33.28
C ALA A 73 -5.05 19.48 -32.97
N VAL A 74 -4.93 20.78 -32.68
CA VAL A 74 -3.66 21.41 -32.27
C VAL A 74 -3.22 20.90 -30.89
N HIS A 75 -4.15 20.78 -29.94
CA HIS A 75 -3.86 20.25 -28.61
C HIS A 75 -3.44 18.78 -28.65
N GLU A 76 -4.08 17.96 -29.49
CA GLU A 76 -3.70 16.57 -29.70
C GLU A 76 -2.31 16.46 -30.32
N ALA A 77 -1.98 17.27 -31.34
CA ALA A 77 -0.66 17.30 -31.94
C ALA A 77 0.43 17.71 -30.93
N SER A 78 0.16 18.71 -30.09
CA SER A 78 1.05 19.15 -29.01
C SER A 78 1.25 18.07 -27.95
N TYR A 79 0.17 17.40 -27.53
CA TYR A 79 0.22 16.29 -26.58
C TYR A 79 1.02 15.10 -27.13
N GLN A 80 0.80 14.72 -28.39
CA GLN A 80 1.57 13.68 -29.07
C GLN A 80 3.06 14.05 -29.19
N GLN A 81 3.38 15.34 -29.40
CA GLN A 81 4.76 15.82 -29.41
C GLN A 81 5.39 15.77 -28.01
N GLY A 82 4.62 16.10 -26.96
CA GLY A 82 5.03 15.92 -25.56
C GLY A 82 5.34 14.47 -25.22
N LEU A 83 4.47 13.54 -25.63
CA LEU A 83 4.68 12.10 -25.47
C LEU A 83 5.91 11.59 -26.23
N ARG A 84 6.15 12.07 -27.46
CA ARG A 84 7.37 11.72 -28.23
C ARG A 84 8.63 12.23 -27.53
N SER A 85 8.61 13.45 -27.00
CA SER A 85 9.72 14.04 -26.24
C SER A 85 9.97 13.26 -24.94
N LEU A 86 8.91 12.89 -24.23
CA LEU A 86 8.99 12.09 -23.01
C LEU A 86 9.54 10.70 -23.28
N ARG A 87 9.05 10.00 -24.32
CA ARG A 87 9.62 8.71 -24.75
C ARG A 87 11.10 8.82 -25.08
N LYS A 88 11.52 9.87 -25.78
CA LYS A 88 12.94 10.10 -26.10
C LYS A 88 13.77 10.33 -24.84
N LYS A 89 13.25 11.09 -23.85
CA LYS A 89 13.89 11.28 -22.55
C LYS A 89 13.97 9.98 -21.74
N ILE A 90 12.91 9.17 -21.72
CA ILE A 90 12.88 7.85 -21.07
C ILE A 90 13.86 6.89 -21.74
N SER A 91 13.92 6.85 -23.07
CA SER A 91 14.89 6.02 -23.80
C SER A 91 16.32 6.48 -23.58
N ALA A 92 16.57 7.78 -23.49
CA ALA A 92 17.88 8.32 -23.14
C ALA A 92 18.26 7.95 -21.71
N LEU A 93 17.34 8.10 -20.74
CA LEU A 93 17.54 7.68 -19.36
C LEU A 93 17.81 6.18 -19.28
N HIS A 94 17.03 5.35 -19.99
CA HIS A 94 17.21 3.91 -20.04
C HIS A 94 18.57 3.52 -20.65
N ASN A 95 19.02 4.19 -21.72
CA ASN A 95 20.34 3.96 -22.31
C ASN A 95 21.49 4.44 -21.42
N SER A 96 21.33 5.55 -20.69
CA SER A 96 22.29 6.01 -19.69
C SER A 96 22.35 5.06 -18.49
N THR A 97 21.21 4.55 -18.04
CA THR A 97 21.14 3.53 -16.98
C THR A 97 21.79 2.23 -17.47
N ILE A 98 21.50 1.79 -18.70
CA ILE A 98 22.16 0.63 -19.32
C ILE A 98 23.66 0.86 -19.53
N ALA A 99 24.11 2.08 -19.82
CA ALA A 99 25.54 2.40 -19.90
C ALA A 99 26.23 2.29 -18.53
N ILE A 100 25.58 2.76 -17.46
CA ILE A 100 26.03 2.62 -16.07
C ILE A 100 26.03 1.14 -15.63
N PHE A 101 25.02 0.36 -16.05
CA PHE A 101 24.94 -1.09 -15.81
C PHE A 101 25.85 -1.92 -16.73
N LYS A 102 26.27 -1.41 -17.89
CA LYS A 102 27.27 -2.05 -18.76
C LYS A 102 28.69 -1.89 -18.23
N THR A 103 28.95 -0.89 -17.39
CA THR A 103 30.20 -0.76 -16.63
C THR A 103 30.24 -1.57 -15.32
N THR A 104 29.17 -2.30 -14.97
CA THR A 104 29.08 -3.17 -13.77
C THR A 104 28.72 -4.64 -14.10
N ARG A 105 29.52 -5.25 -14.98
CA ARG A 105 29.76 -6.71 -15.01
C ARG A 105 31.28 -6.87 -15.00
N ASN A 106 31.98 -7.44 -14.03
CA ASN A 106 31.69 -8.45 -13.03
C ASN A 106 32.48 -8.13 -11.75
N VAL A 107 31.86 -7.49 -10.75
CA VAL A 107 32.46 -7.39 -9.42
C VAL A 107 31.73 -8.40 -8.53
N SER A 108 32.15 -9.66 -8.62
CA SER A 108 31.62 -10.78 -7.83
C SER A 108 32.76 -11.60 -7.24
N CYS A 109 32.60 -12.06 -6.01
CA CYS A 109 33.57 -12.95 -5.39
C CYS A 109 33.70 -14.27 -6.17
N PRO A 110 34.89 -14.91 -6.16
CA PRO A 110 35.08 -16.22 -6.78
C PRO A 110 34.15 -17.24 -6.13
N LYS A 111 33.52 -18.10 -6.95
CA LYS A 111 32.56 -19.11 -6.49
C LYS A 111 33.23 -20.04 -5.46
N PRO A 112 32.84 -20.01 -4.17
CA PRO A 112 33.52 -20.78 -3.14
C PRO A 112 33.16 -22.25 -3.23
N GLU A 113 34.12 -23.16 -3.10
CA GLU A 113 33.88 -24.59 -3.23
C GLU A 113 33.10 -25.17 -2.03
N PRO A 114 32.22 -26.15 -2.26
CA PRO A 114 31.56 -26.85 -1.16
C PRO A 114 32.59 -27.66 -0.36
N PRO A 115 32.49 -27.70 0.98
CA PRO A 115 33.36 -28.54 1.81
C PRO A 115 33.22 -30.02 1.46
N SER A 116 34.30 -30.78 1.61
CA SER A 116 34.27 -32.24 1.53
C SER A 116 33.22 -32.78 2.51
N HIS A 117 32.35 -33.69 2.05
CA HIS A 117 31.19 -34.17 2.82
C HIS A 117 30.22 -33.07 3.30
N GLY A 118 30.14 -31.94 2.59
CA GLY A 118 29.17 -30.88 2.83
C GLY A 118 28.58 -30.28 1.55
N ARG A 119 27.76 -29.24 1.70
CA ARG A 119 27.06 -28.53 0.64
C ARG A 119 27.10 -27.01 0.89
N ARG A 120 27.27 -26.25 -0.20
CA ARG A 120 27.14 -24.78 -0.21
C ARG A 120 25.73 -24.40 -0.69
N LEU A 121 25.05 -23.54 0.05
CA LEU A 121 23.80 -22.90 -0.32
C LEU A 121 24.08 -21.44 -0.70
N GLY A 122 23.59 -21.02 -1.87
CA GLY A 122 23.84 -19.70 -2.44
C GLY A 122 24.20 -19.80 -3.92
N ARG A 123 23.50 -19.03 -4.76
CA ARG A 123 23.65 -19.01 -6.24
C ARG A 123 24.21 -17.69 -6.75
N VAL A 124 24.21 -16.65 -5.92
CA VAL A 124 24.67 -15.29 -6.25
C VAL A 124 25.89 -14.98 -5.39
N PHE A 125 26.93 -14.40 -5.98
CA PHE A 125 28.23 -14.15 -5.33
C PHE A 125 28.66 -12.67 -5.43
N GLY A 126 27.71 -11.75 -5.59
CA GLY A 126 27.98 -10.31 -5.59
C GLY A 126 28.40 -9.81 -4.20
N VAL A 127 29.02 -8.63 -4.16
CA VAL A 127 29.37 -7.95 -2.90
C VAL A 127 28.13 -7.80 -2.01
N GLY A 128 28.27 -8.09 -0.72
CA GLY A 128 27.18 -8.09 0.27
C GLY A 128 26.34 -9.37 0.31
N HIS A 129 26.44 -10.27 -0.69
CA HIS A 129 25.73 -11.54 -0.66
C HIS A 129 26.41 -12.57 0.25
N GLU A 130 25.60 -13.35 0.94
CA GLU A 130 26.03 -14.42 1.84
C GLU A 130 25.83 -15.82 1.26
N VAL A 131 26.75 -16.71 1.59
CA VAL A 131 26.69 -18.15 1.27
C VAL A 131 26.76 -18.96 2.56
N HIS A 132 25.93 -20.00 2.62
CA HIS A 132 25.80 -20.86 3.79
C HIS A 132 26.40 -22.23 3.51
N PHE A 133 27.05 -22.83 4.51
CA PHE A 133 27.65 -24.15 4.41
C PHE A 133 27.01 -25.12 5.40
N MET A 134 26.81 -26.37 4.95
CA MET A 134 26.20 -27.42 5.75
C MET A 134 26.95 -28.73 5.52
N CYS A 135 27.10 -29.56 6.54
CA CYS A 135 27.68 -30.89 6.40
C CYS A 135 26.60 -31.95 6.15
N LYS A 136 26.98 -33.05 5.50
CA LYS A 136 26.14 -34.26 5.41
C LYS A 136 25.96 -34.86 6.81
N PRO A 137 24.89 -35.65 7.06
CA PRO A 137 24.69 -36.32 8.33
C PRO A 137 25.91 -37.15 8.74
N GLY A 138 26.30 -37.11 10.03
CA GLY A 138 27.51 -37.79 10.54
C GLY A 138 28.79 -36.95 10.49
N TYR A 139 28.70 -35.67 10.08
CA TYR A 139 29.83 -34.75 10.04
C TYR A 139 29.51 -33.42 10.74
N GLU A 140 30.47 -32.89 11.48
CA GLU A 140 30.45 -31.60 12.19
C GLU A 140 31.12 -30.50 11.33
N LEU A 141 30.51 -29.31 11.29
CA LEU A 141 31.06 -28.15 10.57
C LEU A 141 32.09 -27.42 11.44
N ILE A 142 33.33 -27.38 10.98
CA ILE A 142 34.44 -26.65 11.60
C ILE A 142 34.71 -25.39 10.78
N GLY A 143 34.47 -24.22 11.38
CA GLY A 143 34.62 -22.91 10.74
C GLY A 143 33.31 -22.13 10.62
N PRO A 144 33.30 -20.98 9.92
CA PRO A 144 32.13 -20.12 9.83
C PRO A 144 31.03 -20.76 8.98
N ARG A 145 29.81 -20.80 9.52
CA ARG A 145 28.62 -21.35 8.85
C ARG A 145 28.18 -20.50 7.65
N THR A 146 28.43 -19.20 7.71
CA THR A 146 28.10 -18.21 6.68
C THR A 146 29.33 -17.43 6.29
N ARG A 147 29.45 -17.11 5.01
CA ARG A 147 30.49 -16.21 4.49
C ARG A 147 29.84 -15.16 3.62
N VAL A 148 30.31 -13.92 3.73
CA VAL A 148 29.79 -12.76 2.99
C VAL A 148 30.86 -12.32 2.00
N CYS A 149 30.45 -11.97 0.78
CA CYS A 149 31.35 -11.37 -0.20
C CYS A 149 31.62 -9.92 0.20
N LEU A 150 32.87 -9.58 0.52
CA LEU A 150 33.26 -8.24 0.93
C LEU A 150 33.51 -7.35 -0.31
N GLU A 151 33.51 -6.03 -0.11
CA GLU A 151 33.87 -5.05 -1.16
C GLU A 151 35.27 -5.29 -1.73
N SER A 152 36.15 -5.95 -0.95
CA SER A 152 37.48 -6.40 -1.36
C SER A 152 37.48 -7.61 -2.32
N LEU A 153 36.32 -8.07 -2.79
CA LEU A 153 36.14 -9.25 -3.64
C LEU A 153 36.61 -10.58 -3.01
N LYS A 154 36.78 -10.59 -1.69
CA LYS A 154 37.14 -11.78 -0.89
C LYS A 154 35.99 -12.17 0.02
N TRP A 155 35.89 -13.46 0.30
CA TRP A 155 34.92 -13.99 1.25
C TRP A 155 35.37 -13.75 2.70
N SER A 156 34.44 -13.34 3.56
CA SER A 156 34.71 -13.20 4.99
C SER A 156 35.08 -14.53 5.65
N GLY A 157 36.00 -14.51 6.61
CA GLY A 157 36.43 -15.68 7.40
C GLY A 157 37.15 -16.78 6.60
N GLN A 158 37.41 -17.92 7.26
CA GLN A 158 38.06 -19.09 6.65
C GLN A 158 37.03 -20.02 5.98
N GLN A 159 37.46 -20.85 5.03
CA GLN A 159 36.56 -21.84 4.41
C GLN A 159 36.23 -22.95 5.41
N PRO A 160 34.94 -23.22 5.69
CA PRO A 160 34.57 -24.23 6.66
C PRO A 160 34.82 -25.64 6.11
N LYS A 161 35.08 -26.59 6.99
CA LYS A 161 35.34 -28.01 6.68
C LYS A 161 34.36 -28.91 7.44
N CYS A 162 34.08 -30.10 6.93
CA CYS A 162 33.24 -31.08 7.61
C CYS A 162 34.10 -32.23 8.13
N ARG A 163 34.04 -32.49 9.44
CA ARG A 163 34.78 -33.58 10.10
C ARG A 163 33.81 -34.66 10.58
N SER A 164 34.11 -35.93 10.34
CA SER A 164 33.27 -37.05 10.79
C SER A 164 33.31 -37.23 12.30
N PHE A 165 32.19 -37.65 12.90
CA PHE A 165 32.12 -37.99 14.33
C PHE A 165 32.91 -39.26 14.73
N ASN A 166 33.45 -40.02 13.77
CA ASN A 166 34.26 -41.22 14.03
C ASN A 166 35.76 -40.91 14.00
N SER A 167 36.26 -40.29 15.07
CA SER A 167 37.65 -40.44 15.49
C SER A 167 37.65 -40.44 17.01
N THR A 168 37.93 -41.62 17.55
CA THR A 168 37.95 -41.98 18.97
C THR A 168 38.67 -40.95 19.83
N ALA A 169 38.06 -40.69 20.99
CA ALA A 169 38.69 -40.05 22.14
C ALA A 169 40.02 -40.75 22.45
N ASN A 170 41.13 -40.08 22.17
CA ASN A 170 42.36 -40.14 22.96
C ASN A 170 43.34 -39.08 22.43
N SER A 171 43.36 -37.93 23.08
CA SER A 171 44.59 -37.39 23.67
C SER A 171 44.21 -36.17 24.49
N LEU A 172 44.31 -36.29 25.81
CA LEU A 172 44.57 -35.14 26.66
C LEU A 172 45.88 -34.51 26.18
N ALA A 173 45.85 -33.23 25.84
CA ALA A 173 47.04 -32.41 25.78
C ALA A 173 46.67 -30.96 26.13
N SER A 174 47.01 -30.64 27.37
CA SER A 174 47.35 -29.33 27.92
C SER A 174 47.61 -28.24 26.86
N PHE A 175 46.91 -27.11 27.00
CA PHE A 175 47.35 -25.83 26.44
C PHE A 175 47.68 -24.88 27.58
N SER A 176 48.96 -24.84 27.94
CA SER A 176 49.61 -23.66 28.53
C SER A 176 49.87 -22.62 27.43
N PRO A 177 49.73 -21.31 27.68
CA PRO A 177 50.22 -20.30 26.77
C PRO A 177 51.67 -19.95 27.13
N ALA A 178 52.60 -20.29 26.24
CA ALA A 178 53.97 -19.77 26.26
C ALA A 178 54.16 -18.77 25.12
N ALA A 179 54.80 -17.66 25.48
CA ALA A 179 55.12 -16.49 24.65
C ALA A 179 56.03 -16.82 23.45
N PRO A 180 56.25 -15.80 22.59
CA PRO A 180 57.60 -15.55 22.11
C PRO A 180 58.05 -14.09 22.33
N SER A 181 59.24 -13.95 22.90
CA SER A 181 60.22 -12.88 22.67
C SER A 181 60.76 -12.98 21.22
N SER A 182 61.34 -11.99 20.54
CA SER A 182 61.82 -10.61 20.75
C SER A 182 61.93 -9.99 19.33
N SER A 183 61.84 -8.68 19.08
CA SER A 183 62.94 -7.72 19.25
C SER A 183 62.55 -6.31 18.74
N SER A 184 63.02 -5.29 19.47
CA SER A 184 63.31 -3.87 19.11
C SER A 184 62.20 -3.00 18.48
N SER A 185 61.93 -1.77 18.88
CA SER A 185 62.74 -0.73 19.56
C SER A 185 61.86 0.46 20.00
N SER A 186 62.30 1.17 21.05
CA SER A 186 62.06 2.60 21.38
C SER A 186 60.60 3.05 21.62
N SER A 187 60.22 3.83 22.63
CA SER A 187 60.97 4.67 23.57
C SER A 187 59.99 5.24 24.62
N SER A 188 60.59 5.71 25.73
CA SER A 188 60.18 6.83 26.60
C SER A 188 58.98 6.69 27.56
N SER A 189 59.33 6.52 28.85
CA SER A 189 58.99 7.38 30.02
C SER A 189 57.51 7.72 30.29
N SER A 190 56.97 7.71 31.51
CA SER A 190 57.57 7.87 32.83
C SER A 190 56.48 7.70 33.93
N THR A 191 56.94 7.30 35.11
CA THR A 191 56.52 7.75 36.46
C THR A 191 55.13 7.37 37.03
N SER A 192 55.21 6.57 38.11
CA SER A 192 54.58 6.72 39.44
C SER A 192 53.04 6.80 39.52
N SER A 193 52.32 6.16 40.44
CA SER A 193 52.62 5.52 41.73
C SER A 193 51.31 4.85 42.22
N SER A 194 51.44 3.74 42.95
CA SER A 194 50.80 3.42 44.25
C SER A 194 49.44 4.08 44.59
N SER A 195 48.41 3.45 45.17
CA SER A 195 48.34 2.28 46.06
C SER A 195 46.84 1.98 46.37
N SER A 196 46.52 0.70 46.63
CA SER A 196 45.66 0.14 47.72
C SER A 196 44.64 1.06 48.43
N SER A 197 43.42 0.67 48.84
CA SER A 197 42.85 -0.66 49.18
C SER A 197 41.36 -0.51 49.58
N LEU A 198 40.64 -1.62 49.40
CA LEU A 198 39.33 -2.13 49.90
C LEU A 198 39.02 -1.87 51.42
N PRO A 199 37.91 -2.36 52.04
CA PRO A 199 36.52 -2.69 51.60
C PRO A 199 35.40 -2.21 52.60
N VAL A 200 34.15 -2.66 52.35
CA VAL A 200 33.08 -3.09 53.30
C VAL A 200 31.76 -2.29 53.36
N SER A 201 30.73 -2.95 52.80
CA SER A 201 29.31 -3.12 53.21
C SER A 201 28.24 -2.01 53.11
N ALA A 202 27.33 -2.27 52.17
CA ALA A 202 25.88 -2.51 52.36
C ALA A 202 24.99 -1.45 53.03
N ALA A 203 24.05 -0.90 52.24
CA ALA A 203 22.64 -0.75 52.62
C ALA A 203 21.75 -0.56 51.38
N LEU A 204 20.54 -1.12 51.48
CA LEU A 204 19.45 -1.11 50.50
C LEU A 204 18.88 0.30 50.25
N SER A 205 18.20 0.41 49.09
CA SER A 205 17.16 1.39 48.71
C SER A 205 17.59 2.43 47.67
N GLY A 206 17.52 2.05 46.39
CA GLY A 206 17.57 2.94 45.23
C GLY A 206 16.19 3.06 44.59
N SER A 207 15.57 4.21 44.80
CA SER A 207 14.37 4.74 44.17
C SER A 207 14.63 5.16 42.71
N SER A 208 13.61 5.10 41.85
CA SER A 208 13.46 6.04 40.72
C SER A 208 12.04 5.99 40.16
N SER A 209 11.17 6.82 40.75
CA SER A 209 10.00 7.36 40.05
C SER A 209 9.97 8.87 40.29
N THR A 210 9.55 9.58 39.23
CA THR A 210 9.15 10.98 39.16
C THR A 210 10.22 12.06 39.39
N SER A 211 10.77 12.60 38.30
CA SER A 211 11.26 13.98 38.23
C SER A 211 10.36 14.78 37.28
N SER A 212 9.40 15.49 37.88
CA SER A 212 8.64 16.58 37.27
C SER A 212 8.97 17.85 38.06
N SER A 213 9.57 18.85 37.42
CA SER A 213 9.70 20.22 37.93
C SER A 213 9.94 21.15 36.73
N HIS A 214 8.92 21.86 36.26
CA HIS A 214 8.49 23.20 36.70
C HIS A 214 9.29 24.32 36.04
N SER A 215 8.61 25.15 35.23
CA SER A 215 8.42 26.56 35.55
C SER A 215 7.35 27.18 34.66
N ALA A 216 6.22 27.50 35.29
CA ALA A 216 5.33 28.57 34.88
C ALA A 216 5.78 29.85 35.63
N ILE A 217 5.58 31.03 35.02
CA ILE A 217 5.03 32.28 35.60
C ILE A 217 5.18 33.37 34.53
N LEU A 218 4.05 33.82 33.98
CA LEU A 218 3.62 35.22 34.08
C LEU A 218 2.14 35.31 33.66
N ALA A 219 1.29 35.61 34.64
CA ALA A 219 -0.07 36.06 34.48
C ALA A 219 -0.17 37.46 35.10
N SER A 220 -0.69 38.45 34.36
CA SER A 220 -1.76 39.40 34.78
C SER A 220 -1.97 40.51 33.72
N ILE A 221 -3.13 40.55 33.06
CA ILE A 221 -4.36 41.35 33.31
C ILE A 221 -4.40 42.64 32.45
N LEU A 222 -5.36 42.71 31.52
CA LEU A 222 -6.34 43.81 31.37
C LEU A 222 -7.37 43.47 30.25
N SER A 223 -8.59 43.17 30.71
CA SER A 223 -9.88 43.66 30.19
C SER A 223 -10.13 43.73 28.68
N SER A 224 -11.07 42.92 28.18
CA SER A 224 -12.29 43.45 27.53
C SER A 224 -13.24 42.33 27.05
N SER A 225 -14.46 42.41 27.59
CA SER A 225 -15.75 42.10 26.94
C SER A 225 -15.94 40.79 26.18
N SER A 226 -16.84 39.97 26.72
CA SER A 226 -17.80 39.18 25.94
C SER A 226 -18.37 39.97 24.75
N PRO A 227 -18.53 39.31 23.60
CA PRO A 227 -19.79 39.40 22.86
C PRO A 227 -20.32 37.99 22.64
N THR A 228 -21.42 37.65 23.29
CA THR A 228 -22.72 37.49 22.61
C THR A 228 -22.67 36.52 21.44
N SER A 229 -23.36 35.39 21.67
CA SER A 229 -23.98 34.55 20.65
C SER A 229 -24.51 35.39 19.48
N SER A 230 -23.78 35.38 18.37
CA SER A 230 -24.31 35.73 17.07
C SER A 230 -23.62 34.85 16.05
N SER A 231 -24.39 33.91 15.52
CA SER A 231 -24.05 33.11 14.35
C SER A 231 -23.48 34.06 13.28
N PRO A 232 -22.30 33.80 12.68
CA PRO A 232 -21.90 34.56 11.51
C PRO A 232 -22.84 34.11 10.40
N SER A 233 -23.85 34.93 10.12
CA SER A 233 -24.67 34.75 8.94
C SER A 233 -23.73 34.90 7.76
N SER A 234 -23.53 33.83 6.99
CA SER A 234 -22.70 33.75 5.77
C SER A 234 -23.32 34.54 4.60
N SER A 235 -23.73 35.77 4.90
CA SER A 235 -24.46 36.67 4.02
C SER A 235 -23.52 37.82 3.70
N ILE A 236 -22.77 37.67 2.62
CA ILE A 236 -21.77 38.63 2.13
C ILE A 236 -22.42 39.51 1.06
N ARG A 237 -22.02 40.78 0.96
CA ARG A 237 -22.50 41.66 -0.10
C ARG A 237 -21.78 41.36 -1.42
N PRO A 238 -22.46 41.43 -2.59
CA PRO A 238 -21.83 41.20 -3.87
C PRO A 238 -20.64 42.13 -4.11
N SER A 239 -19.52 41.54 -4.55
CA SER A 239 -18.24 42.23 -4.70
C SER A 239 -18.14 43.04 -5.99
N HIS A 240 -18.94 42.70 -7.03
CA HIS A 240 -18.86 43.36 -8.31
C HIS A 240 -20.26 43.58 -8.93
N CYS A 241 -20.73 44.83 -8.94
CA CYS A 241 -22.01 45.23 -9.52
C CYS A 241 -21.81 46.15 -10.71
N THR A 242 -22.43 45.81 -11.84
CA THR A 242 -22.42 46.62 -13.07
C THR A 242 -23.83 47.14 -13.34
N HIS A 243 -23.94 48.44 -13.61
CA HIS A 243 -25.19 49.09 -13.96
C HIS A 243 -25.29 49.16 -15.48
N PHE A 244 -26.32 48.54 -16.08
CA PHE A 244 -26.55 48.59 -17.51
C PHE A 244 -28.02 48.88 -17.82
N LEU A 245 -28.30 49.99 -18.51
CA LEU A 245 -29.62 50.36 -19.05
C LEU A 245 -30.80 50.21 -18.07
N GLY A 246 -30.61 50.62 -16.80
CA GLY A 246 -31.67 50.55 -15.78
C GLY A 246 -31.77 49.22 -15.01
N SER A 247 -30.89 48.24 -15.29
CA SER A 247 -30.77 46.99 -14.53
C SER A 247 -29.39 46.87 -13.86
N THR A 248 -29.37 46.47 -12.58
CA THR A 248 -28.15 46.17 -11.82
C THR A 248 -27.85 44.69 -11.86
N ARG A 249 -26.71 44.31 -12.46
CA ARG A 249 -26.20 42.94 -12.41
C ARG A 249 -25.02 42.89 -11.46
N CYS A 250 -25.23 42.24 -10.32
CA CYS A 250 -24.20 41.92 -9.36
C CYS A 250 -23.68 40.48 -9.55
N THR A 251 -22.40 40.27 -9.28
CA THR A 251 -21.77 38.95 -9.19
C THR A 251 -21.12 38.78 -7.83
N CYS A 252 -21.17 37.55 -7.31
CA CYS A 252 -20.52 37.18 -6.06
C CYS A 252 -19.08 36.71 -6.30
N ASP A 253 -18.28 36.71 -5.24
CA ASP A 253 -16.95 36.09 -5.25
C ASP A 253 -17.05 34.58 -5.48
N VAL A 254 -15.94 33.97 -5.90
CA VAL A 254 -15.84 32.51 -6.09
C VAL A 254 -16.20 31.80 -4.77
N GLY A 255 -17.02 30.74 -4.86
CA GLY A 255 -17.54 30.02 -3.69
C GLY A 255 -18.85 30.56 -3.14
N PHE A 256 -19.41 31.63 -3.72
CA PHE A 256 -20.69 32.21 -3.31
C PHE A 256 -21.71 32.25 -4.45
N THR A 257 -22.99 32.11 -4.11
CA THR A 257 -24.12 32.22 -5.04
C THR A 257 -25.07 33.34 -4.62
N ILE A 258 -25.76 33.93 -5.60
CA ILE A 258 -26.74 34.99 -5.35
C ILE A 258 -28.02 34.35 -4.82
N SER A 259 -28.44 34.78 -3.63
CA SER A 259 -29.70 34.35 -3.01
C SER A 259 -30.58 35.56 -2.71
N GLY A 260 -31.86 35.46 -3.05
CA GLY A 260 -32.87 36.50 -2.77
C GLY A 260 -33.40 37.21 -4.02
N ARG A 261 -34.60 37.81 -3.88
CA ARG A 261 -35.36 38.45 -4.97
C ARG A 261 -34.69 39.71 -5.53
N ASP A 262 -33.77 40.31 -4.76
CA ASP A 262 -33.16 41.60 -5.04
C ASP A 262 -31.72 41.52 -5.57
N ASN A 263 -31.19 40.31 -5.84
CA ASN A 263 -29.82 40.07 -6.35
C ASN A 263 -28.66 40.70 -5.53
N ASN A 264 -28.92 41.07 -4.28
CA ASN A 264 -28.03 41.90 -3.46
C ASN A 264 -27.35 41.14 -2.30
N ILE A 265 -27.53 39.82 -2.22
CA ILE A 265 -27.00 39.00 -1.14
C ILE A 265 -26.29 37.79 -1.74
N CYS A 266 -25.03 37.60 -1.35
CA CYS A 266 -24.24 36.43 -1.66
C CYS A 266 -24.27 35.49 -0.47
N THR A 267 -24.81 34.29 -0.70
CA THR A 267 -24.75 33.19 0.26
C THR A 267 -23.67 32.23 -0.15
N ASP A 268 -22.93 31.77 0.85
CA ASP A 268 -21.91 30.74 0.69
C ASP A 268 -22.47 29.47 0.02
N ILE A 269 -21.70 28.91 -0.91
CA ILE A 269 -22.04 27.64 -1.55
C ILE A 269 -21.51 26.54 -0.64
N ASP A 270 -22.42 25.79 -0.01
CA ASP A 270 -22.02 24.65 0.81
C ASP A 270 -21.64 23.46 -0.09
N GLU A 271 -20.37 23.37 -0.50
CA GLU A 271 -19.92 22.32 -1.40
C GLU A 271 -20.00 20.93 -0.74
N CYS A 272 -19.92 20.85 0.59
CA CYS A 272 -20.08 19.61 1.33
C CYS A 272 -21.51 19.05 1.22
N ARG A 273 -22.52 19.92 1.11
CA ARG A 273 -23.92 19.51 0.87
C ARG A 273 -24.21 19.22 -0.60
N LEU A 274 -23.51 19.88 -1.53
CA LEU A 274 -23.63 19.61 -2.96
C LEU A 274 -23.00 18.27 -3.35
N PHE A 275 -21.89 17.90 -2.72
CA PHE A 275 -21.13 16.67 -3.00
C PHE A 275 -20.98 15.80 -1.75
N PRO A 276 -22.08 15.18 -1.29
CA PRO A 276 -22.07 14.41 -0.05
C PRO A 276 -21.21 13.15 -0.14
N LEU A 277 -20.75 12.69 1.02
CA LEU A 277 -19.97 11.47 1.17
C LEU A 277 -20.77 10.26 0.63
N GLY A 278 -20.12 9.45 -0.21
CA GLY A 278 -20.69 8.21 -0.74
C GLY A 278 -21.30 8.29 -2.15
N GLN A 279 -21.21 9.44 -2.83
CA GLN A 279 -21.64 9.56 -4.24
C GLN A 279 -20.46 9.53 -5.22
N PRO A 280 -20.67 9.03 -6.47
CA PRO A 280 -19.65 9.13 -7.52
C PRO A 280 -19.31 10.60 -7.78
N GLY A 281 -18.02 10.95 -7.72
CA GLY A 281 -17.57 12.35 -7.76
C GLY A 281 -17.53 13.04 -6.39
N ARG A 282 -17.46 12.30 -5.28
CA ARG A 282 -17.29 12.82 -3.91
C ARG A 282 -16.19 13.88 -3.81
N LEU A 283 -16.45 14.93 -3.03
CA LEU A 283 -15.54 16.06 -2.83
C LEU A 283 -14.37 15.73 -1.91
N CYS A 284 -14.64 15.12 -0.75
CA CYS A 284 -13.64 14.63 0.19
C CYS A 284 -13.73 13.11 0.33
N VAL A 285 -12.61 12.43 0.58
CA VAL A 285 -12.59 10.98 0.79
C VAL A 285 -13.22 10.56 2.13
N HIS A 286 -13.05 11.36 3.19
CA HIS A 286 -13.52 11.04 4.53
C HIS A 286 -14.47 12.08 5.14
N GLN A 287 -13.98 13.26 5.53
CA GLN A 287 -14.81 14.31 6.15
C GLN A 287 -14.68 15.62 5.38
N CYS A 288 -15.80 16.33 5.20
CA CYS A 288 -15.87 17.64 4.56
C CYS A 288 -16.41 18.66 5.57
N VAL A 289 -15.74 19.80 5.71
CA VAL A 289 -16.21 20.93 6.52
C VAL A 289 -16.31 22.14 5.61
N ASN A 290 -17.51 22.70 5.53
CA ASN A 290 -17.77 23.90 4.75
C ASN A 290 -17.18 25.13 5.43
N THR A 291 -16.59 26.04 4.66
CA THR A 291 -15.99 27.28 5.12
C THR A 291 -16.48 28.44 4.25
N PRO A 292 -16.54 29.69 4.72
CA PRO A 292 -16.98 30.77 3.83
C PRO A 292 -16.08 30.89 2.59
N GLY A 293 -16.66 30.67 1.41
CA GLY A 293 -16.03 30.74 0.10
C GLY A 293 -15.25 29.50 -0.34
N SER A 294 -15.23 28.43 0.47
CA SER A 294 -14.48 27.21 0.17
C SER A 294 -14.88 26.05 1.09
N PHE A 295 -14.19 24.92 0.99
CA PHE A 295 -14.32 23.80 1.92
C PHE A 295 -12.94 23.30 2.36
N HIS A 296 -12.92 22.55 3.46
CA HIS A 296 -11.73 21.85 3.91
C HIS A 296 -12.03 20.37 4.17
N CYS A 297 -11.20 19.48 3.61
CA CYS A 297 -11.30 18.06 3.84
C CYS A 297 -10.43 17.63 5.04
N PHE A 298 -10.94 16.70 5.85
CA PHE A 298 -10.20 16.13 6.98
C PHE A 298 -10.07 14.61 6.82
N CYS A 299 -8.92 14.10 7.23
CA CYS A 299 -8.59 12.69 7.24
C CYS A 299 -8.67 12.14 8.67
N PRO A 300 -9.00 10.84 8.82
CA PRO A 300 -9.02 10.22 10.13
C PRO A 300 -7.61 10.08 10.69
N ALA A 301 -7.49 9.79 11.99
CA ALA A 301 -6.21 9.51 12.62
C ALA A 301 -5.44 8.39 11.89
N GLY A 302 -4.13 8.56 11.74
CA GLY A 302 -3.26 7.67 10.96
C GLY A 302 -3.17 8.01 9.47
N TYR A 303 -3.82 9.09 9.02
CA TYR A 303 -3.78 9.54 7.63
C TYR A 303 -3.50 11.03 7.51
N ASP A 304 -2.72 11.40 6.49
CA ASP A 304 -2.47 12.77 6.07
C ASP A 304 -3.32 13.15 4.87
N LEU A 305 -3.67 14.44 4.77
CA LEU A 305 -4.31 14.99 3.58
C LEU A 305 -3.32 15.01 2.42
N ALA A 306 -3.69 14.37 1.31
CA ALA A 306 -2.87 14.31 0.12
C ALA A 306 -2.77 15.68 -0.58
N ALA A 307 -1.85 15.80 -1.55
CA ALA A 307 -1.58 17.06 -2.25
C ALA A 307 -2.78 17.61 -3.05
N ASP A 308 -3.80 16.78 -3.31
CA ASP A 308 -5.06 17.19 -3.95
C ASP A 308 -6.02 17.89 -2.97
N GLY A 309 -5.69 17.93 -1.67
CA GLY A 309 -6.52 18.50 -0.62
C GLY A 309 -7.82 17.73 -0.35
N ARG A 310 -7.95 16.50 -0.88
CA ARG A 310 -9.22 15.75 -0.90
C ARG A 310 -9.07 14.28 -0.52
N SER A 311 -7.94 13.67 -0.89
CA SER A 311 -7.64 12.28 -0.62
C SER A 311 -6.87 12.12 0.69
N CYS A 312 -7.03 10.97 1.32
CA CYS A 312 -6.29 10.61 2.53
C CYS A 312 -5.21 9.61 2.19
N ARG A 313 -3.98 9.90 2.60
CA ARG A 313 -2.82 9.02 2.44
C ARG A 313 -2.43 8.48 3.81
N ASP A 314 -2.30 7.18 3.89
CA ASP A 314 -1.79 6.49 5.08
C ASP A 314 -0.42 7.03 5.51
N ILE A 315 -0.23 7.22 6.81
CA ILE A 315 1.06 7.58 7.39
C ILE A 315 1.81 6.27 7.65
N ASP A 316 2.90 6.03 6.93
CA ASP A 316 3.71 4.84 7.19
C ASP A 316 4.58 5.06 8.44
N GLU A 317 4.10 4.63 9.61
CA GLU A 317 4.85 4.80 10.85
C GLU A 317 6.11 3.95 10.90
N CYS A 318 6.16 2.85 10.14
CA CYS A 318 7.33 1.97 10.04
C CYS A 318 8.46 2.62 9.25
N GLU A 319 8.15 3.28 8.13
CA GLU A 319 9.13 4.02 7.31
C GLU A 319 9.56 5.31 8.00
N ASN A 320 8.61 6.02 8.63
CA ASN A 320 8.90 7.30 9.31
C ASN A 320 9.50 7.12 10.72
N HIS A 321 9.68 5.89 11.19
CA HIS A 321 10.19 5.56 12.53
C HIS A 321 9.38 6.18 13.69
N ILE A 322 8.05 6.28 13.51
CA ILE A 322 7.11 6.85 14.49
C ILE A 322 6.30 5.73 15.17
N HIS A 323 6.95 4.58 15.40
CA HIS A 323 6.36 3.41 16.02
C HIS A 323 7.01 3.11 17.37
N ASN A 324 6.29 2.43 18.27
CA ASN A 324 6.79 2.04 19.58
C ASN A 324 7.17 0.54 19.68
N CYS A 325 7.38 -0.13 18.55
CA CYS A 325 7.80 -1.54 18.53
C CYS A 325 9.14 -1.76 19.23
N THR A 326 9.23 -2.85 20.01
CA THR A 326 10.47 -3.27 20.68
C THR A 326 11.46 -3.88 19.69
N GLY A 327 12.76 -3.91 20.01
CA GLY A 327 13.81 -4.33 19.06
C GLY A 327 13.72 -5.78 18.54
N ASN A 328 12.92 -6.64 19.17
CA ASN A 328 12.64 -8.01 18.73
C ASN A 328 11.34 -8.15 17.91
N GLN A 329 10.54 -7.09 17.79
CA GLN A 329 9.31 -7.04 17.02
C GLN A 329 9.58 -6.51 15.60
N LEU A 330 8.83 -7.04 14.63
CA LEU A 330 8.77 -6.46 13.29
C LEU A 330 7.66 -5.41 13.27
N CYS A 331 7.97 -4.21 12.77
CA CYS A 331 6.95 -3.21 12.43
C CYS A 331 6.29 -3.59 11.11
N VAL A 332 4.95 -3.69 11.11
CA VAL A 332 4.14 -3.86 9.90
C VAL A 332 3.22 -2.65 9.77
N ASN A 333 3.40 -1.89 8.69
CA ASN A 333 2.51 -0.78 8.39
C ASN A 333 1.12 -1.29 8.00
N THR A 334 0.08 -0.62 8.47
CA THR A 334 -1.32 -0.95 8.19
C THR A 334 -2.11 0.31 7.86
N TYR A 335 -3.16 0.19 7.04
CA TYR A 335 -4.01 1.33 6.71
C TYR A 335 -4.69 1.94 7.95
N GLY A 336 -4.16 3.06 8.43
CA GLY A 336 -4.57 3.81 9.60
C GLY A 336 -3.75 3.55 10.87
N GLY A 337 -2.58 2.90 10.78
CA GLY A 337 -1.71 2.67 11.93
C GLY A 337 -0.63 1.62 11.67
N PHE A 338 0.02 1.12 12.72
CA PHE A 338 1.01 0.04 12.60
C PHE A 338 0.71 -1.11 13.56
N GLN A 339 1.30 -2.27 13.26
CA GLN A 339 1.27 -3.44 14.13
C GLN A 339 2.69 -3.94 14.41
N CYS A 340 3.00 -4.12 15.69
CA CYS A 340 4.25 -4.74 16.12
C CYS A 340 4.05 -6.25 16.24
N VAL A 341 4.61 -7.00 15.31
CA VAL A 341 4.42 -8.46 15.24
C VAL A 341 5.70 -9.19 15.65
N THR A 342 5.57 -10.16 16.54
CA THR A 342 6.66 -11.08 16.86
C THR A 342 6.52 -12.34 16.03
N VAL A 343 7.53 -12.65 15.23
CA VAL A 343 7.57 -13.92 14.49
C VAL A 343 8.45 -14.92 15.21
N GLU A 344 7.76 -15.88 15.83
CA GLU A 344 8.35 -17.02 16.51
C GLU A 344 8.07 -18.31 15.72
N CYS A 345 9.09 -19.17 15.65
CA CYS A 345 8.90 -20.46 15.02
C CYS A 345 8.09 -21.37 15.97
N PRO A 346 7.08 -22.10 15.46
CA PRO A 346 6.24 -22.93 16.32
C PRO A 346 7.06 -24.06 16.96
N HIS A 347 6.94 -24.20 18.27
CA HIS A 347 7.47 -25.34 19.01
C HIS A 347 6.47 -26.50 18.93
N MET A 348 6.69 -27.41 17.99
CA MET A 348 5.91 -28.65 17.90
C MET A 348 6.64 -29.74 18.71
N LYS A 349 5.90 -30.56 19.45
CA LYS A 349 6.48 -31.62 20.30
C LYS A 349 7.43 -32.56 19.55
N ASN A 350 7.18 -32.77 18.25
CA ASN A 350 7.93 -33.71 17.40
C ASN A 350 8.66 -33.03 16.23
N ALA A 351 8.71 -31.69 16.17
CA ALA A 351 9.46 -30.98 15.13
C ALA A 351 9.99 -29.66 15.66
N THR A 352 11.30 -29.46 15.55
CA THR A 352 11.97 -28.20 15.90
C THR A 352 12.29 -27.41 14.65
N TYR A 353 12.23 -26.09 14.76
CA TYR A 353 12.45 -25.16 13.66
C TYR A 353 13.51 -24.14 14.03
N ILE A 354 14.27 -23.69 13.02
CA ILE A 354 15.20 -22.58 13.14
C ILE A 354 14.69 -21.40 12.34
N LYS A 355 14.86 -20.20 12.88
CA LYS A 355 14.60 -18.96 12.15
C LYS A 355 15.72 -18.72 11.16
N THR A 356 15.43 -18.83 9.86
CA THR A 356 16.40 -18.60 8.77
C THR A 356 16.33 -17.19 8.21
N SER A 357 15.21 -16.50 8.42
CA SER A 357 15.05 -15.08 8.12
C SER A 357 14.03 -14.48 9.10
N PRO A 358 13.86 -13.14 9.17
CA PRO A 358 12.85 -12.52 10.03
C PRO A 358 11.45 -13.13 9.87
N MET A 359 11.10 -13.54 8.65
CA MET A 359 9.77 -14.03 8.23
C MET A 359 9.75 -15.52 7.84
N ARG A 360 10.81 -16.29 8.14
CA ARG A 360 10.90 -17.68 7.66
C ARG A 360 11.56 -18.61 8.67
N CYS A 361 10.91 -19.75 8.87
CA CYS A 361 11.41 -20.87 9.65
C CYS A 361 11.69 -22.06 8.73
N GLU A 362 12.76 -22.80 9.00
CA GLU A 362 13.05 -24.09 8.36
C GLU A 362 13.13 -25.18 9.43
N ARG A 363 12.59 -26.35 9.12
CA ARG A 363 12.55 -27.48 10.04
C ARG A 363 13.94 -28.09 10.18
N ASN A 364 14.31 -28.46 11.40
CA ASN A 364 15.49 -29.25 11.65
C ASN A 364 15.37 -30.65 11.03
N PRO A 365 16.51 -31.31 10.74
CA PRO A 365 16.51 -32.71 10.34
C PRO A 365 15.75 -33.58 11.34
N CYS A 366 14.87 -34.44 10.83
CA CYS A 366 14.10 -35.36 11.64
C CYS A 366 14.94 -36.58 12.04
N MET A 367 14.69 -37.11 13.24
CA MET A 367 15.25 -38.39 13.67
C MET A 367 14.70 -39.53 12.80
N LEU A 368 15.51 -40.57 12.58
CA LEU A 368 15.12 -41.72 11.77
C LEU A 368 13.89 -42.40 12.38
N GLY A 369 12.82 -42.56 11.61
CA GLY A 369 11.57 -43.20 12.06
C GLY A 369 10.52 -42.27 12.66
N ASP A 370 10.81 -40.99 12.88
CA ASP A 370 9.82 -40.02 13.39
C ASP A 370 8.87 -39.57 12.25
N LYS A 371 7.73 -40.26 12.17
CA LYS A 371 6.66 -39.95 11.21
C LYS A 371 6.00 -38.59 11.47
N ALA A 372 5.95 -38.14 12.73
CA ALA A 372 5.33 -36.85 13.05
C ALA A 372 6.21 -35.69 12.58
N CYS A 373 7.53 -35.80 12.77
CA CYS A 373 8.48 -34.81 12.27
C CYS A 373 8.48 -34.72 10.74
N THR A 374 8.51 -35.86 10.06
CA THR A 374 8.57 -35.93 8.59
C THR A 374 7.28 -35.43 7.93
N GLN A 375 6.15 -35.51 8.62
CA GLN A 375 4.87 -34.94 8.17
C GLN A 375 4.71 -33.44 8.48
N ALA A 376 5.54 -32.87 9.36
CA ALA A 376 5.51 -31.45 9.65
C ALA A 376 5.99 -30.64 8.41
N PRO A 377 5.67 -29.34 8.30
CA PRO A 377 6.20 -28.50 7.23
C PRO A 377 7.74 -28.46 7.19
N ASN A 378 8.33 -28.56 6.00
CA ASN A 378 9.76 -28.34 5.76
C ASN A 378 10.16 -26.89 6.04
N SER A 379 9.26 -25.95 5.72
CA SER A 379 9.46 -24.52 5.95
C SER A 379 8.11 -23.85 6.24
N ILE A 380 8.17 -22.81 7.07
CA ILE A 380 7.03 -21.97 7.44
C ILE A 380 7.41 -20.53 7.10
N SER A 381 6.63 -19.86 6.26
CA SER A 381 6.80 -18.43 5.95
C SER A 381 5.65 -17.61 6.53
N PHE A 382 5.96 -16.39 6.95
CA PHE A 382 5.01 -15.44 7.53
C PHE A 382 4.89 -14.24 6.59
N HIS A 383 3.66 -13.84 6.29
CA HIS A 383 3.35 -12.70 5.44
C HIS A 383 2.25 -11.88 6.08
N PHE A 384 2.46 -10.57 6.09
CA PHE A 384 1.51 -9.62 6.62
C PHE A 384 1.03 -8.73 5.46
N LEU A 385 -0.29 -8.62 5.30
CA LEU A 385 -0.91 -7.83 4.25
C LEU A 385 -1.85 -6.83 4.91
N SER A 386 -1.72 -5.55 4.55
CA SER A 386 -2.73 -4.56 4.89
C SER A 386 -3.66 -4.32 3.73
N VAL A 387 -4.96 -4.20 4.03
CA VAL A 387 -6.01 -4.02 3.03
C VAL A 387 -7.11 -3.09 3.57
N GLY A 388 -7.74 -2.33 2.69
CA GLY A 388 -8.92 -1.52 3.03
C GLY A 388 -10.14 -2.37 3.40
N SER A 389 -11.15 -1.73 3.98
CA SER A 389 -12.46 -2.31 4.26
C SER A 389 -13.26 -2.58 2.99
N ASN A 390 -14.30 -3.40 3.11
CA ASN A 390 -15.27 -3.70 2.05
C ASN A 390 -14.65 -4.19 0.74
N ILE A 391 -13.61 -5.02 0.86
CA ILE A 391 -12.96 -5.63 -0.30
C ILE A 391 -13.98 -6.51 -1.02
N SER A 392 -14.31 -6.16 -2.26
CA SER A 392 -15.17 -6.97 -3.11
C SER A 392 -14.54 -8.35 -3.35
N ALA A 393 -15.33 -9.41 -3.16
CA ALA A 393 -14.97 -10.76 -3.58
C ALA A 393 -15.64 -11.12 -4.91
N PRO A 394 -15.00 -11.93 -5.79
CA PRO A 394 -13.73 -12.60 -5.59
C PRO A 394 -12.52 -11.71 -5.90
N ARG A 395 -11.48 -11.75 -5.05
CA ARG A 395 -10.22 -11.00 -5.27
C ARG A 395 -9.00 -11.85 -4.96
N VAL A 396 -7.97 -11.75 -5.78
CA VAL A 396 -6.67 -12.39 -5.50
C VAL A 396 -5.95 -11.58 -4.45
N LEU A 397 -5.61 -12.21 -3.32
CA LEU A 397 -4.91 -11.58 -2.20
C LEU A 397 -3.42 -11.89 -2.21
N PHE A 398 -3.07 -13.14 -2.50
CA PHE A 398 -1.69 -13.60 -2.37
C PHE A 398 -1.41 -14.72 -3.37
N ARG A 399 -0.20 -14.78 -3.92
CA ARG A 399 0.25 -15.86 -4.79
C ARG A 399 1.44 -16.56 -4.15
N VAL A 400 1.34 -17.88 -4.01
CA VAL A 400 2.43 -18.75 -3.57
C VAL A 400 3.03 -19.45 -4.77
N SER A 401 4.35 -19.51 -4.84
CA SER A 401 5.08 -20.20 -5.91
C SER A 401 6.14 -21.13 -5.35
N ALA A 402 6.24 -22.33 -5.90
CA ALA A 402 7.33 -23.25 -5.58
C ALA A 402 8.65 -22.75 -6.20
N ALA A 403 9.72 -22.68 -5.40
CA ALA A 403 11.04 -22.25 -5.88
C ALA A 403 11.74 -23.30 -6.77
N ARG A 404 11.37 -24.57 -6.63
CA ARG A 404 11.82 -25.71 -7.46
C ARG A 404 10.68 -26.70 -7.58
N VAL A 405 10.67 -27.44 -8.68
CA VAL A 405 9.82 -28.61 -8.89
C VAL A 405 10.75 -29.80 -8.91
N LEU A 406 10.88 -30.49 -7.78
CA LEU A 406 11.59 -31.77 -7.72
C LEU A 406 10.58 -32.93 -7.83
N GLY A 407 9.33 -32.75 -7.38
CA GLY A 407 8.23 -33.68 -7.57
C GLY A 407 7.35 -33.43 -8.81
N ASP A 408 6.64 -34.45 -9.27
CA ASP A 408 5.78 -34.38 -10.46
C ASP A 408 4.51 -33.53 -10.23
N THR A 409 4.04 -33.44 -8.97
CA THR A 409 2.77 -32.78 -8.63
C THR A 409 2.85 -31.93 -7.36
N LEU A 410 2.25 -30.73 -7.42
CA LEU A 410 2.09 -29.82 -6.29
C LEU A 410 0.60 -29.71 -5.93
N ARG A 411 0.28 -29.86 -4.65
CA ARG A 411 -1.07 -29.64 -4.12
C ARG A 411 -1.07 -28.37 -3.26
N PHE A 412 -2.11 -27.58 -3.41
CA PHE A 412 -2.34 -26.38 -2.62
C PHE A 412 -3.64 -26.53 -1.86
N GLY A 413 -3.67 -26.10 -0.60
CA GLY A 413 -4.86 -26.17 0.23
C GLY A 413 -4.79 -25.19 1.40
N LEU A 414 -5.92 -25.03 2.08
CA LEU A 414 -5.97 -24.33 3.36
C LEU A 414 -5.76 -25.34 4.48
N ALA A 415 -4.67 -25.19 5.23
CA ALA A 415 -4.39 -26.00 6.42
C ALA A 415 -5.19 -25.52 7.65
N GLY A 416 -5.54 -24.23 7.69
CA GLY A 416 -6.18 -23.63 8.85
C GLY A 416 -6.29 -22.11 8.76
N GLY A 417 -6.69 -21.49 9.88
CA GLY A 417 -6.77 -20.03 10.02
C GLY A 417 -8.01 -19.52 10.76
N ARG A 418 -7.87 -18.39 11.46
CA ARG A 418 -8.99 -17.60 12.02
C ARG A 418 -9.60 -16.76 10.90
N GLY A 419 -10.48 -17.37 10.11
CA GLY A 419 -11.13 -16.74 8.95
C GLY A 419 -11.87 -17.72 8.05
N ARG A 420 -12.36 -18.84 8.60
CA ARG A 420 -13.01 -19.92 7.83
C ARG A 420 -14.17 -19.35 7.00
N GLY A 421 -14.17 -19.64 5.70
CA GLY A 421 -15.20 -19.17 4.75
C GLY A 421 -14.84 -17.91 3.97
N HIS A 422 -13.85 -17.11 4.40
CA HIS A 422 -13.40 -15.93 3.64
C HIS A 422 -12.36 -16.25 2.57
N PHE A 423 -11.64 -17.36 2.72
CA PHE A 423 -10.52 -17.69 1.87
C PHE A 423 -10.75 -18.98 1.11
N SER A 424 -10.26 -19.02 -0.12
CA SER A 424 -10.10 -20.23 -0.91
C SER A 424 -8.71 -20.25 -1.53
N VAL A 425 -8.12 -21.43 -1.64
CA VAL A 425 -6.83 -21.60 -2.32
C VAL A 425 -7.08 -22.36 -3.60
N GLN A 426 -6.66 -21.79 -4.71
CA GLN A 426 -6.78 -22.40 -6.04
C GLN A 426 -5.42 -22.51 -6.70
N ARG A 427 -5.24 -23.56 -7.50
CA ARG A 427 -4.05 -23.74 -8.33
C ARG A 427 -4.17 -22.81 -9.55
N SER A 428 -3.26 -21.84 -9.68
CA SER A 428 -3.24 -20.89 -10.79
C SER A 428 -2.29 -21.30 -11.91
N GLY A 429 -1.36 -22.22 -11.66
CA GLY A 429 -0.41 -22.71 -12.65
C GLY A 429 0.33 -23.97 -12.21
N ARG A 430 1.34 -24.39 -12.97
CA ARG A 430 2.06 -25.64 -12.68
C ARG A 430 2.76 -25.62 -11.31
N GLN A 431 3.25 -24.44 -10.92
CA GLN A 431 4.05 -24.20 -9.72
C GLN A 431 3.44 -23.15 -8.79
N THR A 432 2.24 -22.67 -9.10
CA THR A 432 1.65 -21.50 -8.44
C THR A 432 0.28 -21.81 -7.87
N GLY A 433 0.10 -21.44 -6.61
CA GLY A 433 -1.18 -21.39 -5.91
C GLY A 433 -1.58 -19.94 -5.67
N THR A 434 -2.87 -19.68 -5.60
CA THR A 434 -3.43 -18.36 -5.36
C THR A 434 -4.40 -18.44 -4.21
N LEU A 435 -4.18 -17.59 -3.21
CA LEU A 435 -5.11 -17.30 -2.13
C LEU A 435 -6.11 -16.26 -2.63
N LEU A 436 -7.37 -16.67 -2.71
CA LEU A 436 -8.50 -15.83 -3.10
C LEU A 436 -9.33 -15.48 -1.88
N LEU A 437 -9.77 -14.23 -1.85
CA LEU A 437 -10.90 -13.81 -1.06
C LEU A 437 -12.17 -14.25 -1.78
N VAL A 438 -13.04 -15.01 -1.11
CA VAL A 438 -14.32 -15.50 -1.67
C VAL A 438 -15.54 -14.86 -1.04
N THR A 439 -15.42 -14.27 0.15
CA THR A 439 -16.47 -13.45 0.75
C THR A 439 -15.91 -12.10 1.15
N PRO A 440 -16.69 -11.02 0.99
CA PRO A 440 -16.24 -9.67 1.33
C PRO A 440 -15.92 -9.58 2.83
N ILE A 441 -14.93 -8.76 3.17
CA ILE A 441 -14.54 -8.50 4.56
C ILE A 441 -14.84 -7.05 4.86
N LYS A 442 -15.56 -6.82 5.96
CA LYS A 442 -15.73 -5.49 6.55
C LYS A 442 -14.70 -5.35 7.68
N GLY A 443 -13.96 -4.25 7.69
CA GLY A 443 -13.08 -3.92 8.80
C GLY A 443 -13.79 -3.21 9.95
N PRO A 444 -13.09 -2.95 11.06
CA PRO A 444 -11.73 -3.39 11.34
C PRO A 444 -11.68 -4.88 11.71
N ALA A 445 -10.76 -5.64 11.12
CA ALA A 445 -10.62 -7.07 11.38
C ALA A 445 -9.18 -7.56 11.15
N THR A 446 -8.75 -8.54 11.93
CA THR A 446 -7.50 -9.28 11.70
C THR A 446 -7.84 -10.72 11.39
N LEU A 447 -7.48 -11.16 10.18
CA LEU A 447 -7.76 -12.51 9.69
C LEU A 447 -6.48 -13.26 9.39
N GLU A 448 -6.51 -14.57 9.58
CA GLU A 448 -5.36 -15.43 9.31
C GLU A 448 -5.74 -16.54 8.35
N ALA A 449 -4.90 -16.77 7.35
CA ALA A 449 -5.00 -17.87 6.40
C ALA A 449 -3.70 -18.67 6.41
N GLU A 450 -3.79 -19.97 6.67
CA GLU A 450 -2.66 -20.89 6.58
C GLU A 450 -2.74 -21.67 5.28
N VAL A 451 -1.91 -21.28 4.31
CA VAL A 451 -1.85 -21.91 2.99
C VAL A 451 -0.79 -23.02 3.03
N GLU A 452 -1.20 -24.26 2.80
CA GLU A 452 -0.28 -25.38 2.66
C GLU A 452 -0.02 -25.68 1.18
N MET A 453 1.26 -25.86 0.86
CA MET A 453 1.72 -26.43 -0.39
C MET A 453 2.41 -27.78 -0.10
N SER A 454 1.90 -28.87 -0.67
CA SER A 454 2.50 -30.20 -0.54
C SER A 454 3.14 -30.62 -1.87
N GLU A 455 4.36 -31.14 -1.81
CA GLU A 455 5.12 -31.69 -2.94
C GLU A 455 5.01 -33.21 -2.93
N LEU A 456 4.57 -33.82 -4.04
CA LEU A 456 4.39 -35.26 -4.16
C LEU A 456 5.12 -35.82 -5.39
N GLU A 457 5.74 -36.98 -5.21
CA GLU A 457 6.32 -37.81 -6.27
C GLU A 457 5.65 -39.19 -6.24
N ARG A 458 5.01 -39.60 -7.33
CA ARG A 458 4.25 -40.87 -7.42
C ARG A 458 3.31 -41.12 -6.21
N ASN A 459 2.61 -40.07 -5.77
CA ASN A 459 1.75 -40.02 -4.57
C ASN A 459 2.46 -40.16 -3.20
N ALA A 460 3.79 -40.26 -3.15
CA ALA A 460 4.56 -40.14 -1.92
C ALA A 460 4.81 -38.66 -1.59
N LEU A 461 4.60 -38.28 -0.34
CA LEU A 461 4.84 -36.92 0.15
C LEU A 461 6.34 -36.66 0.28
N LEU A 462 6.89 -35.76 -0.54
CA LEU A 462 8.28 -35.32 -0.45
C LEU A 462 8.48 -34.18 0.55
N GLY A 463 7.47 -33.33 0.70
CA GLY A 463 7.57 -32.17 1.57
C GLY A 463 6.28 -31.38 1.69
N ARG A 464 6.16 -30.63 2.78
CA ARG A 464 5.09 -29.65 3.00
C ARG A 464 5.70 -28.28 3.24
N TYR A 465 5.01 -27.24 2.82
CA TYR A 465 5.42 -25.86 3.00
C TYR A 465 4.20 -25.08 3.47
N LEU A 466 4.34 -24.39 4.58
CA LEU A 466 3.24 -23.64 5.19
C LEU A 466 3.50 -22.14 5.03
N THR A 467 2.52 -21.43 4.50
CA THR A 467 2.55 -19.98 4.37
C THR A 467 1.43 -19.42 5.24
N LYS A 468 1.81 -18.76 6.34
CA LYS A 468 0.89 -18.04 7.21
C LYS A 468 0.73 -16.62 6.69
N VAL A 469 -0.48 -16.28 6.26
CA VAL A 469 -0.83 -14.94 5.79
C VAL A 469 -1.76 -14.30 6.80
N THR A 470 -1.32 -13.20 7.41
CA THR A 470 -2.13 -12.38 8.31
C THR A 470 -2.58 -11.15 7.56
N LEU A 471 -3.89 -10.92 7.52
CA LEU A 471 -4.51 -9.77 6.89
C LEU A 471 -4.98 -8.78 7.96
N PHE A 472 -4.51 -7.55 7.87
CA PHE A 472 -4.99 -6.42 8.66
C PHE A 472 -5.95 -5.60 7.82
N VAL A 473 -7.23 -5.63 8.17
CA VAL A 473 -8.31 -4.94 7.46
C VAL A 473 -8.61 -3.62 8.15
N SER A 474 -8.42 -2.52 7.42
CA SER A 474 -8.71 -1.17 7.89
C SER A 474 -10.20 -0.97 8.18
N PRO A 475 -10.59 -0.08 9.11
CA PRO A 475 -11.97 0.38 9.21
C PRO A 475 -12.45 1.17 7.97
N TYR A 476 -11.54 1.74 7.18
CA TYR A 476 -11.85 2.59 6.03
C TYR A 476 -11.68 1.86 4.70
N GLU A 477 -12.43 2.24 3.67
CA GLU A 477 -12.41 1.60 2.34
C GLU A 477 -11.33 2.13 1.38
N PHE A 478 -10.71 3.27 1.71
CA PHE A 478 -9.83 4.03 0.82
C PHE A 478 -8.35 3.73 1.01
#